data_AF-A0AAP0GM94-F1
#
_entry.id   AF-A0AAP0GM94-F1
#
_cell.length_a   1.000
_cell.length_b   1.000
_cell.length_c   1.000
_cell.angle_alpha   90.00
_cell.angle_beta   90.00
_cell.angle_gamma   90.00
#
_symmetry.space_group_name_H-M   'P 1'
#
loop_
_entity.id
_entity.type
_entity.pdbx_description
1 polymer ?
#
loop_
_entity_poly.entity_id
_entity_poly.type
_entity_poly.pdbx_seq_one_letter_code
_entity_poly.pdbx_strand_id
1 'polypeptide(L)'
;MGLLIFQSNEEDDPQQPPPIQQILSFPLLLTDRIRRAADESKFYKLECADVRKHVDRLSQLLRSVVRFADSTPLYERPVRRIFNDVSRNLNRALTLLRKCRHRGIIRRFVVIVGAADFRKLCNLLDLSIGDVKWLLGIFNAGEDDYGEGGEGIILTLPPIASSDPILAWVWSCIASLHYSSSNNSKIEAASELSTLARDNDRNKMVIVEEGGVTPLLKLLKDDSSPETQISGATALFNLATDQSRARSIFNEHGVPIVVHAFRNSAILVRIEVAKLIARMAEHDHVSQEGFARENVIETLVTLLSSDVFDDDERGKMNMYFRKSIGSAVEIHKQMERSSILCSNFGNRKALSSSIWPRNKIESGKHILEFNTSCSGALWMLAKGNVDSCRKITETKGLFGLAKLIEKETGELQINCLMTVMEITSIAEYNPEIRRSAFKTNTPAAKAVADQLLRLVNQSDNPLIKIPTIRAIGHLARTFPARQTHIISPLVKQLGHGNPDVATESVIALGKFTCPENYLRAEHSKTIVDIEGIQLVMKMLRGNERAKYHALVLLCYLAMHAGKSEQFQQARLLTALEGAEKSVAYQYPELKALVAQAVHQLHMCAY
;
A
#
# COMPACT_ATOMS: atom_id res chain seq x y z
N MET A 1 28.85 37.42 -35.74
CA MET A 1 29.48 36.09 -35.90
C MET A 1 30.39 35.87 -34.70
N GLY A 2 29.97 35.07 -33.74
CA GLY A 2 30.80 34.66 -32.61
C GLY A 2 30.64 33.15 -32.45
N LEU A 3 31.72 32.41 -32.67
CA LEU A 3 31.83 31.00 -32.33
C LEU A 3 31.71 30.85 -30.81
N LEU A 4 30.80 30.01 -30.34
CA LEU A 4 30.93 29.34 -29.05
C LEU A 4 30.90 27.84 -29.29
N ILE A 5 32.12 27.31 -29.29
CA ILE A 5 32.46 25.90 -29.13
C ILE A 5 32.06 25.57 -27.69
N PHE A 6 31.03 24.73 -27.51
CA PHE A 6 30.87 24.04 -26.23
C PHE A 6 31.76 22.81 -26.27
N GLN A 7 32.85 22.88 -25.49
CA GLN A 7 33.68 21.74 -25.15
C GLN A 7 32.83 20.75 -24.34
N SER A 8 32.72 19.54 -24.89
CA SER A 8 32.29 18.32 -24.21
C SER A 8 33.26 18.02 -23.08
N ASN A 9 32.81 18.21 -21.84
CA ASN A 9 33.45 17.68 -20.63
C ASN A 9 32.36 17.51 -19.56
N GLU A 10 31.47 16.55 -19.77
CA GLU A 10 30.80 15.83 -18.70
C GLU A 10 30.86 14.36 -19.08
N GLU A 11 31.34 13.54 -18.15
CA GLU A 11 31.46 12.10 -18.28
C GLU A 11 30.08 11.52 -18.59
N ASP A 12 29.90 10.98 -19.80
CA ASP A 12 28.70 10.28 -20.22
C ASP A 12 28.49 9.05 -19.32
N ASP A 13 27.65 9.20 -18.28
CA ASP A 13 26.97 8.08 -17.65
C ASP A 13 25.95 7.53 -18.67
N PRO A 14 26.09 6.29 -19.17
CA PRO A 14 25.23 5.74 -20.23
C PRO A 14 23.76 5.52 -19.81
N GLN A 15 23.33 6.02 -18.65
CA GLN A 15 21.99 5.83 -18.09
C GLN A 15 21.10 7.10 -18.07
N GLN A 16 21.60 8.30 -18.34
CA GLN A 16 20.73 9.49 -18.38
C GLN A 16 20.12 9.73 -19.77
N PRO A 17 18.78 9.79 -19.89
CA PRO A 17 18.13 10.10 -21.16
C PRO A 17 18.48 11.54 -21.60
N PRO A 18 18.61 11.81 -22.91
CA PRO A 18 19.04 13.11 -23.40
C PRO A 18 18.11 14.24 -22.93
N PRO A 19 18.63 15.47 -22.74
CA PRO A 19 17.82 16.61 -22.33
C PRO A 19 16.59 16.80 -23.21
N ILE A 20 15.45 17.17 -22.61
CA ILE A 20 14.17 17.28 -23.34
C ILE A 20 14.28 18.29 -24.51
N GLN A 21 15.06 19.37 -24.35
CA GLN A 21 15.30 20.36 -25.39
C GLN A 21 16.00 19.77 -26.63
N GLN A 22 16.91 18.80 -26.44
CA GLN A 22 17.57 18.11 -27.55
C GLN A 22 16.57 17.22 -28.30
N ILE A 23 15.70 16.52 -27.58
CA ILE A 23 14.65 15.68 -28.15
C ILE A 23 13.67 16.52 -28.96
N LEU A 24 13.29 17.71 -28.46
CA LEU A 24 12.37 18.62 -29.13
C LEU A 24 12.96 19.24 -30.40
N SER A 25 14.25 19.60 -30.39
CA SER A 25 14.93 20.29 -31.51
C SER A 25 15.38 19.36 -32.64
N PHE A 26 15.71 18.11 -32.34
CA PHE A 26 16.24 17.17 -33.33
C PHE A 26 15.29 16.86 -34.51
N PRO A 27 13.99 16.54 -34.29
CA PRO A 27 13.03 16.40 -35.38
C PRO A 27 12.93 17.64 -36.26
N LEU A 28 12.96 18.85 -35.68
CA LEU A 28 12.88 20.10 -36.43
C LEU A 28 14.07 20.25 -37.40
N LEU A 29 15.28 19.97 -36.92
CA LEU A 29 16.49 19.93 -37.77
C LEU A 29 16.38 18.90 -38.89
N LEU A 30 15.80 17.72 -38.62
CA LEU A 30 15.56 16.70 -39.64
C LEU A 30 14.54 17.19 -40.68
N THR A 31 13.44 17.84 -40.28
CA THR A 31 12.46 18.39 -41.22
C THR A 31 13.11 19.39 -42.19
N ASP A 32 14.00 20.25 -41.70
CA ASP A 32 14.74 21.21 -42.54
C ASP A 32 15.72 20.53 -43.51
N ARG A 33 16.42 19.47 -43.06
CA ARG A 33 17.32 18.69 -43.91
C ARG A 33 16.56 17.95 -45.01
N ILE A 34 15.39 17.40 -44.68
CA ILE A 34 14.52 16.69 -45.63
C ILE A 34 13.98 17.66 -46.67
N ARG A 35 13.53 18.85 -46.27
CA ARG A 35 13.05 19.89 -47.18
C ARG A 35 14.11 20.24 -48.23
N ARG A 36 15.37 20.49 -47.81
CA ARG A 36 16.48 20.72 -48.75
C ARG A 36 16.75 19.51 -49.65
N ALA A 37 16.76 18.30 -49.10
CA ALA A 37 17.01 17.09 -49.87
C ALA A 37 15.91 16.79 -50.91
N ALA A 38 14.65 17.14 -50.62
CA ALA A 38 13.54 17.03 -51.56
C ALA A 38 13.69 18.03 -52.72
N ASP A 39 14.12 19.28 -52.43
CA ASP A 39 14.33 20.33 -53.44
C ASP A 39 15.51 20.01 -54.38
N GLU A 40 16.55 19.36 -53.85
CA GLU A 40 17.74 18.94 -54.63
C GLU A 40 17.53 17.63 -55.41
N SER A 41 16.38 16.96 -55.27
CA SER A 41 16.12 15.67 -55.90
C SER A 41 15.89 15.79 -57.41
N LYS A 42 16.67 15.04 -58.19
CA LYS A 42 16.55 15.01 -59.66
C LYS A 42 15.57 13.96 -60.18
N PHE A 43 15.16 13.00 -59.36
CA PHE A 43 14.31 11.85 -59.71
C PHE A 43 13.11 11.73 -58.76
N TYR A 44 11.99 11.13 -59.22
CA TYR A 44 10.75 10.95 -58.44
C TYR A 44 10.20 12.27 -57.88
N LYS A 45 10.08 13.29 -58.75
CA LYS A 45 9.73 14.67 -58.32
C LYS A 45 8.36 14.78 -57.66
N LEU A 46 7.36 14.04 -58.15
CA LEU A 46 6.01 14.05 -57.59
C LEU A 46 6.01 13.40 -56.19
N GLU A 47 6.65 12.24 -56.05
CA GLU A 47 6.73 11.52 -54.79
C GLU A 47 7.57 12.27 -53.74
N CYS A 48 8.63 12.96 -54.17
CA CYS A 48 9.41 13.84 -53.28
C CYS A 48 8.59 15.05 -52.82
N ALA A 49 7.73 15.61 -53.68
CA ALA A 49 6.83 16.70 -53.32
C ALA A 49 5.77 16.24 -52.30
N ASP A 50 5.23 15.03 -52.46
CA ASP A 50 4.30 14.44 -51.50
C ASP A 50 4.95 14.24 -50.13
N VAL A 51 6.16 13.66 -50.07
CA VAL A 51 6.91 13.51 -48.81
C VAL A 51 7.15 14.88 -48.16
N ARG A 52 7.51 15.90 -48.94
CA ARG A 52 7.71 17.27 -48.45
C ARG A 52 6.43 17.83 -47.81
N LYS A 53 5.26 17.63 -48.42
CA LYS A 53 3.97 18.10 -47.87
C LYS A 53 3.70 17.53 -46.47
N HIS A 54 3.97 16.24 -46.26
CA HIS A 54 3.82 15.60 -44.95
C HIS A 54 4.82 16.18 -43.93
N VAL A 55 6.07 16.36 -44.34
CA VAL A 55 7.14 16.91 -43.49
C VAL A 55 6.86 18.36 -43.10
N ASP A 56 6.37 19.19 -44.01
CA ASP A 56 6.01 20.59 -43.74
C ASP A 56 4.87 20.66 -42.71
N ARG A 57 3.84 19.82 -42.84
CA ARG A 57 2.75 19.70 -41.85
C ARG A 57 3.26 19.25 -40.49
N LEU A 58 4.11 18.22 -40.46
CA LEU A 58 4.70 17.71 -39.22
C LEU A 58 5.59 18.77 -38.55
N SER A 59 6.36 19.52 -39.34
CA SER A 59 7.21 20.62 -38.87
C SER A 59 6.39 21.74 -38.21
N GLN A 60 5.18 22.02 -38.69
CA GLN A 60 4.26 22.98 -38.04
C GLN A 60 3.78 22.47 -36.67
N LEU A 61 3.32 21.20 -36.61
CA LEU A 61 2.83 20.60 -35.37
C LEU A 61 3.93 20.48 -34.31
N LEU A 62 5.13 20.06 -34.72
CA LEU A 62 6.30 19.98 -33.84
C LEU A 62 6.65 21.36 -33.24
N ARG A 63 6.57 22.43 -34.04
CA ARG A 63 6.78 23.79 -33.53
C ARG A 63 5.71 24.21 -32.53
N SER A 64 4.45 23.79 -32.71
CA SER A 64 3.39 24.05 -31.72
C SER A 64 3.68 23.40 -30.38
N VAL A 65 4.16 22.15 -30.38
CA VAL A 65 4.58 21.46 -29.13
C VAL A 65 5.72 22.20 -28.45
N VAL A 66 6.72 22.67 -29.21
CA VAL A 66 7.85 23.44 -28.65
C VAL A 66 7.36 24.75 -28.03
N ARG A 67 6.46 25.48 -28.68
CA ARG A 67 5.88 26.71 -28.12
C ARG A 67 5.14 26.46 -26.81
N PHE A 68 4.40 25.35 -26.71
CA PHE A 68 3.74 24.97 -25.46
C PHE A 68 4.76 24.64 -24.35
N ALA A 69 5.87 23.99 -24.70
CA ALA A 69 6.96 23.67 -23.78
C ALA A 69 7.64 24.91 -23.18
N ASP A 70 7.67 26.03 -23.93
CA ASP A 70 8.26 27.29 -23.47
C ASP A 70 7.39 27.99 -22.41
N SER A 71 6.07 27.72 -22.39
CA SER A 71 5.12 28.35 -21.45
C SER A 71 4.72 27.46 -20.27
N THR A 72 4.68 26.14 -20.47
CA THR A 72 4.08 25.19 -19.52
C THR A 72 4.98 23.99 -19.30
N PRO A 73 5.16 23.50 -18.06
CA PRO A 73 5.90 22.26 -17.80
C PRO A 73 5.30 21.08 -18.57
N LEU A 74 6.14 20.39 -19.36
CA LEU A 74 5.70 19.27 -20.19
C LEU A 74 5.52 17.99 -19.40
N TYR A 75 4.48 17.25 -19.76
CA TYR A 75 4.37 15.84 -19.51
C TYR A 75 5.33 15.06 -20.43
N GLU A 76 6.57 14.88 -19.96
CA GLU A 76 7.67 14.45 -20.83
C GLU A 76 7.55 13.02 -21.36
N ARG A 77 6.84 12.11 -20.67
CA ARG A 77 6.79 10.69 -21.04
C ARG A 77 6.23 10.43 -22.45
N PRO A 78 5.00 10.86 -22.78
CA PRO A 78 4.47 10.74 -24.15
C PRO A 78 5.27 11.57 -25.15
N VAL A 79 5.74 12.76 -24.76
CA VAL A 79 6.54 13.64 -25.63
C VAL A 79 7.79 12.91 -26.11
N ARG A 80 8.58 12.35 -25.19
CA ARG A 80 9.83 11.64 -25.50
C ARG A 80 9.56 10.46 -26.44
N ARG A 81 8.52 9.67 -26.15
CA ARG A 81 8.18 8.49 -26.95
C ARG A 81 7.75 8.86 -28.38
N ILE A 82 6.87 9.84 -28.51
CA ILE A 82 6.37 10.32 -29.82
C ILE A 82 7.49 10.99 -30.62
N PHE A 83 8.27 11.89 -30.01
CA PHE A 83 9.34 12.61 -30.71
C PHE A 83 10.46 11.68 -31.19
N ASN A 84 10.76 10.63 -30.44
CA ASN A 84 11.73 9.61 -30.85
C ASN A 84 11.22 8.79 -32.05
N ASP A 85 9.94 8.39 -32.06
CA ASP A 85 9.36 7.70 -33.22
C ASP A 85 9.30 8.59 -34.46
N VAL A 86 8.86 9.84 -34.29
CA VAL A 86 8.88 10.87 -35.34
C VAL A 86 10.29 11.03 -35.90
N SER A 87 11.31 11.16 -35.06
CA SER A 87 12.71 11.28 -35.47
C SER A 87 13.18 10.06 -36.28
N ARG A 88 12.77 8.86 -35.88
CA ARG A 88 13.08 7.61 -36.59
C ARG A 88 12.45 7.60 -37.98
N ASN A 89 11.19 8.00 -38.10
CA ASN A 89 10.47 8.04 -39.38
C ASN A 89 11.02 9.16 -40.29
N LEU A 90 11.38 10.32 -39.73
CA LEU A 90 12.06 11.39 -40.47
C LEU A 90 13.45 10.96 -40.98
N ASN A 91 14.24 10.23 -40.18
CA ASN A 91 15.52 9.69 -40.64
C ASN A 91 15.36 8.69 -41.80
N ARG A 92 14.31 7.86 -41.77
CA ARG A 92 13.94 6.98 -42.91
C ARG A 92 13.61 7.81 -44.16
N ALA A 93 12.85 8.90 -44.00
CA ALA A 93 12.54 9.82 -45.08
C ALA A 93 13.81 10.44 -45.69
N LEU A 94 14.70 10.97 -44.83
CA LEU A 94 15.96 11.57 -45.27
C LEU A 94 16.85 10.56 -45.99
N THR A 95 16.91 9.32 -45.50
CA THR A 95 17.69 8.25 -46.12
C THR A 95 17.15 7.88 -47.50
N LEU A 96 15.82 7.79 -47.66
CA LEU A 96 15.18 7.54 -48.94
C LEU A 96 15.49 8.67 -49.95
N LEU A 97 15.34 9.93 -49.54
CA LEU A 97 15.60 11.09 -50.40
C LEU A 97 17.08 11.22 -50.79
N ARG A 98 18.01 10.92 -49.88
CA ARG A 98 19.45 10.87 -50.21
C ARG A 98 19.77 9.82 -51.30
N LYS A 99 19.08 8.67 -51.30
CA LYS A 99 19.20 7.66 -52.37
C LYS A 99 18.69 8.18 -53.72
N CYS A 100 17.75 9.12 -53.73
CA CYS A 100 17.27 9.77 -54.96
C CYS A 100 18.23 10.85 -55.48
N ARG A 101 19.14 11.39 -54.65
CA ARG A 101 20.13 12.40 -55.04
C ARG A 101 21.38 11.83 -55.72
N HIS A 102 21.92 10.72 -55.20
CA HIS A 102 23.18 10.12 -55.69
C HIS A 102 22.93 8.92 -56.63
N ARG A 103 22.55 9.17 -57.88
CA ARG A 103 22.65 8.16 -58.96
C ARG A 103 23.78 8.53 -59.92
N GLY A 104 24.98 8.04 -59.63
CA GLY A 104 26.03 7.85 -60.64
C GLY A 104 25.77 6.56 -61.44
N ILE A 105 26.22 6.52 -62.70
CA ILE A 105 25.86 5.53 -63.74
C ILE A 105 26.12 4.06 -63.32
N ILE A 106 27.03 3.80 -62.36
CA ILE A 106 27.50 2.43 -62.02
C ILE A 106 26.68 1.75 -60.88
N ARG A 107 25.86 2.48 -60.11
CA ARG A 107 25.09 1.90 -58.98
C ARG A 107 23.67 1.42 -59.33
N ARG A 108 23.31 1.35 -60.61
CA ARG A 108 21.97 0.92 -61.07
C ARG A 108 21.57 -0.50 -60.61
N PHE A 109 22.51 -1.34 -60.20
CA PHE A 109 22.27 -2.77 -59.99
C PHE A 109 21.98 -3.23 -58.55
N VAL A 110 22.01 -2.37 -57.52
CA VAL A 110 22.00 -2.89 -56.13
C VAL A 110 20.91 -2.34 -55.19
N VAL A 111 20.15 -1.27 -55.53
CA VAL A 111 19.00 -0.85 -54.69
C VAL A 111 17.86 -0.29 -55.55
N ILE A 112 16.78 -1.05 -55.72
CA ILE A 112 15.54 -0.60 -56.40
C ILE A 112 14.71 0.17 -55.38
N VAL A 113 14.76 1.51 -55.42
CA VAL A 113 13.77 2.36 -54.74
C VAL A 113 12.56 2.46 -55.67
N GLY A 114 11.37 2.06 -55.20
CA GLY A 114 10.14 2.06 -55.97
C GLY A 114 9.03 2.92 -55.37
N ALA A 115 7.95 3.15 -56.13
CA ALA A 115 6.77 3.89 -55.66
C ALA A 115 6.11 3.27 -54.41
N ALA A 116 6.30 1.96 -54.18
CA ALA A 116 5.84 1.30 -52.96
C ALA A 116 6.60 1.77 -51.71
N ASP A 117 7.88 2.13 -51.83
CA ASP A 117 8.68 2.62 -50.70
C ASP A 117 8.25 4.02 -50.29
N PHE A 118 7.93 4.88 -51.27
CA PHE A 118 7.35 6.20 -51.03
C PHE A 118 5.98 6.11 -50.36
N ARG A 119 5.09 5.22 -50.84
CA ARG A 119 3.77 5.01 -50.21
C ARG A 119 3.89 4.54 -48.75
N LYS A 120 4.76 3.56 -48.49
CA LYS A 120 5.04 3.11 -47.11
C LYS A 120 5.57 4.23 -46.24
N LEU A 121 6.46 5.07 -46.78
CA LEU A 121 7.02 6.21 -46.05
C LEU A 121 5.95 7.27 -45.75
N CYS A 122 5.13 7.66 -46.73
CA CYS A 122 4.05 8.63 -46.52
C CYS A 122 3.08 8.12 -45.44
N ASN A 123 2.71 6.84 -45.48
CA ASN A 123 1.90 6.24 -44.43
C ASN A 123 2.55 6.37 -43.04
N LEU A 124 3.86 6.10 -42.91
CA LEU A 124 4.57 6.30 -41.63
C LEU A 124 4.58 7.77 -41.18
N LEU A 125 4.71 8.71 -42.11
CA LEU A 125 4.66 10.14 -41.80
C LEU A 125 3.25 10.59 -41.39
N ASP A 126 2.20 10.04 -42.01
CA ASP A 126 0.81 10.27 -41.60
C ASP A 126 0.52 9.74 -40.19
N LEU A 127 1.04 8.55 -39.83
CA LEU A 127 0.95 8.03 -38.47
C LEU A 127 1.64 8.98 -37.48
N SER A 128 2.86 9.42 -37.79
CA SER A 128 3.58 10.41 -36.97
C SER A 128 2.86 11.76 -36.86
N ILE A 129 2.17 12.22 -37.92
CA ILE A 129 1.30 13.41 -37.86
C ILE A 129 0.13 13.17 -36.90
N GLY A 130 -0.48 11.98 -36.95
CA GLY A 130 -1.53 11.55 -36.02
C GLY A 130 -1.08 11.59 -34.57
N ASP A 131 0.11 11.06 -34.27
CA ASP A 131 0.68 11.02 -32.91
C ASP A 131 0.91 12.43 -32.35
N VAL A 132 1.52 13.34 -33.14
CA VAL A 132 1.79 14.71 -32.67
C VAL A 132 0.49 15.52 -32.55
N LYS A 133 -0.50 15.28 -33.40
CA LYS A 133 -1.84 15.90 -33.25
C LYS A 133 -2.51 15.45 -31.96
N TRP A 134 -2.46 14.15 -31.67
CA TRP A 134 -3.01 13.62 -30.44
C TRP A 134 -2.31 14.22 -29.21
N LEU A 135 -0.98 14.35 -29.25
CA LEU A 135 -0.19 14.99 -28.19
C LEU A 135 -0.60 16.45 -27.95
N LEU A 136 -0.83 17.22 -29.02
CA LEU A 136 -1.34 18.59 -28.90
C LEU A 136 -2.78 18.61 -28.35
N GLY A 137 -3.60 17.62 -28.72
CA GLY A 137 -4.94 17.44 -28.16
C GLY A 137 -4.90 17.33 -26.64
N ILE A 138 -4.08 16.45 -26.09
CA ILE A 138 -4.01 16.25 -24.62
C ILE A 138 -3.44 17.47 -23.86
N PHE A 139 -2.69 18.34 -24.53
CA PHE A 139 -2.22 19.60 -23.94
C PHE A 139 -3.30 20.68 -23.94
N ASN A 140 -4.17 20.66 -24.95
CA ASN A 140 -5.23 21.64 -25.14
C ASN A 140 -6.60 21.14 -24.69
N ALA A 141 -6.67 20.07 -23.89
CA ALA A 141 -7.92 19.48 -23.38
C ALA A 141 -8.75 20.39 -22.44
N GLY A 142 -8.43 21.69 -22.38
CA GLY A 142 -9.16 22.74 -21.65
C GLY A 142 -9.38 24.02 -22.45
N GLU A 143 -9.10 24.06 -23.77
CA GLU A 143 -9.44 25.19 -24.64
C GLU A 143 -10.58 24.80 -25.60
N ASP A 144 -11.71 25.52 -25.49
CA ASP A 144 -12.97 25.35 -26.25
C ASP A 144 -12.83 25.69 -27.75
N ASP A 145 -12.00 24.96 -28.51
CA ASP A 145 -11.91 25.18 -29.96
C ASP A 145 -11.99 23.89 -30.79
N TYR A 146 -13.05 23.11 -30.58
CA TYR A 146 -13.77 22.39 -31.64
C TYR A 146 -15.21 22.19 -31.20
N GLY A 147 -16.16 22.78 -31.95
CA GLY A 147 -17.59 22.75 -31.65
C GLY A 147 -18.20 21.36 -31.75
N GLU A 148 -18.11 20.59 -30.67
CA GLU A 148 -19.05 19.57 -30.18
C GLU A 148 -18.54 19.22 -28.78
N GLY A 149 -19.32 19.58 -27.75
CA GLY A 149 -18.80 19.84 -26.40
C GLY A 149 -17.94 18.73 -25.75
N GLY A 150 -17.05 19.15 -24.86
CA GLY A 150 -16.49 18.25 -23.84
C GLY A 150 -15.26 18.80 -23.13
N GLU A 151 -15.45 19.48 -22.00
CA GLU A 151 -14.51 19.36 -20.88
C GLU A 151 -14.44 17.87 -20.52
N GLY A 152 -13.45 17.12 -21.03
CA GLY A 152 -13.40 15.67 -20.88
C GLY A 152 -12.06 15.05 -21.24
N ILE A 153 -11.83 13.82 -20.77
CA ILE A 153 -10.61 13.06 -21.05
C ILE A 153 -10.59 12.70 -22.55
N ILE A 154 -9.50 13.01 -23.25
CA ILE A 154 -9.36 12.66 -24.66
C ILE A 154 -9.15 11.15 -24.80
N LEU A 155 -10.19 10.43 -25.21
CA LEU A 155 -10.16 8.97 -25.41
C LEU A 155 -9.75 8.53 -26.82
N THR A 156 -9.31 9.46 -27.68
CA THR A 156 -8.80 9.10 -29.00
C THR A 156 -7.47 8.35 -28.89
N LEU A 157 -7.24 7.39 -29.79
CA LEU A 157 -6.06 6.51 -29.76
C LEU A 157 -4.96 7.04 -30.69
N PRO A 158 -3.77 7.40 -30.19
CA PRO A 158 -2.66 7.77 -31.06
C PRO A 158 -2.12 6.51 -31.77
N PRO A 159 -1.75 6.61 -33.06
CA PRO A 159 -1.16 5.51 -33.81
C PRO A 159 -0.04 4.75 -33.09
N ILE A 160 0.84 5.44 -32.36
CA ILE A 160 1.96 4.83 -31.62
C ILE A 160 1.52 3.88 -30.51
N ALA A 161 0.30 4.04 -29.99
CA ALA A 161 -0.29 3.21 -28.94
C ALA A 161 -1.32 2.23 -29.50
N SER A 162 -1.43 2.04 -30.82
CA SER A 162 -2.43 1.16 -31.42
C SER A 162 -2.32 -0.30 -30.96
N SER A 163 -1.12 -0.74 -30.61
CA SER A 163 -0.86 -2.08 -30.06
C SER A 163 -1.10 -2.20 -28.55
N ASP A 164 -1.13 -1.07 -27.84
CA ASP A 164 -1.35 -1.04 -26.39
C ASP A 164 -2.25 0.17 -26.00
N PRO A 165 -3.58 0.04 -26.18
CA PRO A 165 -4.51 1.14 -25.93
C PRO A 165 -4.51 1.67 -24.49
N ILE A 166 -4.12 0.83 -23.52
CA ILE A 166 -4.05 1.21 -22.11
C ILE A 166 -3.03 2.33 -21.91
N LEU A 167 -1.92 2.31 -22.65
CA LEU A 167 -0.90 3.37 -22.60
C LEU A 167 -1.49 4.73 -22.96
N ALA A 168 -2.30 4.78 -24.02
CA ALA A 168 -2.95 6.02 -24.44
C ALA A 168 -3.94 6.53 -23.39
N TRP A 169 -4.74 5.65 -22.80
CA TRP A 169 -5.68 6.02 -21.74
C TRP A 169 -4.98 6.56 -20.49
N VAL A 170 -3.90 5.90 -20.05
CA VAL A 170 -3.09 6.36 -18.93
C VAL A 170 -2.48 7.73 -19.23
N TRP A 171 -1.94 7.94 -20.43
CA TRP A 171 -1.40 9.23 -20.83
C TRP A 171 -2.47 10.33 -20.84
N SER A 172 -3.65 10.08 -21.38
CA SER A 172 -4.75 11.04 -21.39
C SER A 172 -5.19 11.41 -19.98
N CYS A 173 -5.36 10.43 -19.10
CA CYS A 173 -5.75 10.69 -17.71
C CYS A 173 -4.69 11.53 -16.99
N ILE A 174 -3.40 11.15 -17.11
CA ILE A 174 -2.30 11.90 -16.48
C ILE A 174 -2.23 13.34 -17.04
N ALA A 175 -2.41 13.52 -18.34
CA ALA A 175 -2.46 14.85 -18.95
C ALA A 175 -3.63 15.70 -18.42
N SER A 176 -4.83 15.11 -18.29
CA SER A 176 -5.97 15.78 -17.66
C SER A 176 -5.69 16.22 -16.22
N LEU A 177 -4.92 15.44 -15.44
CA LEU A 177 -4.48 15.84 -14.11
C LEU A 177 -3.52 17.04 -14.12
N HIS A 178 -2.69 17.16 -15.16
CA HIS A 178 -1.72 18.24 -15.29
C HIS A 178 -2.30 19.54 -15.81
N TYR A 179 -3.18 19.47 -16.82
CA TYR A 179 -3.55 20.62 -17.63
C TYR A 179 -5.01 21.06 -17.48
N SER A 180 -5.89 20.23 -16.92
CA SER A 180 -7.27 20.65 -16.71
C SER A 180 -7.36 21.73 -15.63
N SER A 181 -8.15 22.77 -15.90
CA SER A 181 -8.55 23.77 -14.91
C SER A 181 -9.74 23.32 -14.06
N SER A 182 -10.54 22.36 -14.56
CA SER A 182 -11.75 21.87 -13.92
C SER A 182 -11.46 20.75 -12.93
N ASN A 183 -11.86 20.91 -11.67
CA ASN A 183 -11.74 19.87 -10.65
C ASN A 183 -12.52 18.61 -11.03
N ASN A 184 -13.65 18.74 -11.74
CA ASN A 184 -14.43 17.59 -12.19
C ASN A 184 -13.64 16.69 -13.13
N SER A 185 -12.95 17.26 -14.13
CA SER A 185 -12.13 16.46 -15.05
C SER A 185 -10.92 15.84 -14.35
N LYS A 186 -10.34 16.51 -13.33
CA LYS A 186 -9.27 15.92 -12.50
C LYS A 186 -9.77 14.74 -11.67
N ILE A 187 -10.96 14.88 -11.08
CA ILE A 187 -11.62 13.81 -10.31
C ILE A 187 -11.91 12.61 -11.21
N GLU A 188 -12.46 12.84 -12.40
CA GLU A 188 -12.72 11.80 -13.39
C GLU A 188 -11.43 11.07 -13.78
N ALA A 189 -10.38 11.80 -14.15
CA ALA A 189 -9.09 11.22 -14.52
C ALA A 189 -8.45 10.41 -13.39
N ALA A 190 -8.51 10.88 -12.14
CA ALA A 190 -8.02 10.13 -10.99
C ALA A 190 -8.87 8.87 -10.71
N SER A 191 -10.19 8.95 -10.91
CA SER A 191 -11.10 7.80 -10.77
C SER A 191 -10.85 6.73 -11.82
N GLU A 192 -10.59 7.13 -13.07
CA GLU A 192 -10.24 6.21 -14.15
C GLU A 192 -8.89 5.52 -13.89
N LEU A 193 -7.87 6.28 -13.46
CA LEU A 193 -6.58 5.69 -13.06
C LEU A 193 -6.73 4.72 -11.88
N SER A 194 -7.59 5.06 -10.92
CA SER A 194 -7.92 4.20 -9.77
C SER A 194 -8.59 2.89 -10.23
N THR A 195 -9.50 2.96 -11.19
CA THR A 195 -10.19 1.80 -11.76
C THR A 195 -9.21 0.90 -12.53
N LEU A 196 -8.43 1.49 -13.42
CA LEU A 196 -7.37 0.78 -14.15
C LEU A 196 -6.38 0.10 -13.19
N ALA A 197 -6.00 0.78 -12.11
CA ALA A 197 -5.13 0.23 -11.08
C ALA A 197 -5.78 -0.98 -10.37
N ARG A 198 -7.08 -0.99 -10.13
CA ARG A 198 -7.74 -2.13 -9.45
C ARG A 198 -7.77 -3.40 -10.29
N ASP A 199 -7.78 -3.27 -11.61
CA ASP A 199 -8.00 -4.41 -12.50
C ASP A 199 -6.83 -5.41 -12.52
N ASN A 200 -5.59 -4.93 -12.70
CA ASN A 200 -4.42 -5.80 -12.79
C ASN A 200 -3.09 -5.09 -12.52
N ASP A 201 -2.03 -5.86 -12.24
CA ASP A 201 -0.71 -5.31 -11.92
C ASP A 201 0.01 -4.66 -13.11
N ARG A 202 -0.25 -5.09 -14.35
CA ARG A 202 0.33 -4.43 -15.54
C ARG A 202 -0.15 -2.98 -15.64
N ASN A 203 -1.42 -2.71 -15.43
CA ASN A 203 -1.98 -1.36 -15.46
C ASN A 203 -1.33 -0.47 -14.40
N LYS A 204 -1.19 -0.98 -13.17
CA LYS A 204 -0.51 -0.27 -12.08
C LYS A 204 0.94 0.06 -12.44
N MET A 205 1.67 -0.87 -13.07
CA MET A 205 3.03 -0.60 -13.56
C MET A 205 3.04 0.51 -14.61
N VAL A 206 2.17 0.44 -15.63
CA VAL A 206 2.08 1.48 -16.67
C VAL A 206 1.78 2.85 -16.05
N ILE A 207 0.86 2.94 -15.09
CA ILE A 207 0.55 4.20 -14.40
C ILE A 207 1.79 4.78 -13.69
N VAL A 208 2.57 3.94 -13.01
CA VAL A 208 3.79 4.37 -12.29
C VAL A 208 4.91 4.75 -13.27
N GLU A 209 5.19 3.92 -14.27
CA GLU A 209 6.24 4.14 -15.27
C GLU A 209 5.99 5.40 -16.11
N GLU A 210 4.73 5.67 -16.41
CA GLU A 210 4.29 6.87 -17.11
C GLU A 210 4.13 8.08 -16.17
N GLY A 211 4.50 7.98 -14.89
CA GLY A 211 4.63 9.14 -14.01
C GLY A 211 3.32 9.64 -13.38
N GLY A 212 2.32 8.76 -13.22
CA GLY A 212 1.03 9.11 -12.62
C GLY A 212 1.08 9.45 -11.13
N VAL A 213 2.13 9.06 -10.40
CA VAL A 213 2.23 9.26 -8.94
C VAL A 213 2.29 10.75 -8.57
N THR A 214 3.16 11.53 -9.23
CA THR A 214 3.36 12.95 -8.93
C THR A 214 2.09 13.80 -9.07
N PRO A 215 1.30 13.73 -10.17
CA PRO A 215 0.06 14.48 -10.28
C PRO A 215 -1.01 14.02 -9.28
N LEU A 216 -1.10 12.72 -8.95
CA LEU A 216 -2.01 12.24 -7.91
C LEU A 216 -1.65 12.79 -6.52
N LEU A 217 -0.36 12.89 -6.19
CA LEU A 217 0.10 13.56 -4.97
C LEU A 217 -0.22 15.05 -4.96
N LYS A 218 -0.18 15.73 -6.13
CA LYS A 218 -0.61 17.13 -6.23
C LYS A 218 -2.10 17.30 -5.95
N LEU A 219 -2.95 16.39 -6.42
CA LEU A 219 -4.38 16.40 -6.08
C LEU A 219 -4.60 16.24 -4.57
N LEU A 220 -3.84 15.35 -3.92
CA LEU A 220 -3.94 15.15 -2.48
C LEU A 220 -3.52 16.40 -1.68
N LYS A 221 -2.57 17.18 -2.20
CA LYS A 221 -2.12 18.44 -1.61
C LYS A 221 -3.08 19.62 -1.85
N ASP A 222 -4.04 19.48 -2.76
CA ASP A 222 -4.96 20.55 -3.12
C ASP A 222 -6.09 20.69 -2.09
N ASP A 223 -5.96 21.65 -1.18
CA ASP A 223 -6.95 21.90 -0.12
C ASP A 223 -8.24 22.57 -0.63
N SER A 224 -8.34 22.89 -1.92
CA SER A 224 -9.52 23.55 -2.49
C SER A 224 -10.74 22.64 -2.63
N SER A 225 -10.55 21.32 -2.76
CA SER A 225 -11.62 20.35 -3.00
C SER A 225 -11.35 19.02 -2.29
N PRO A 226 -12.15 18.67 -1.27
CA PRO A 226 -12.08 17.37 -0.61
C PRO A 226 -12.26 16.17 -1.57
N GLU A 227 -13.08 16.32 -2.60
CA GLU A 227 -13.31 15.30 -3.64
C GLU A 227 -12.04 15.01 -4.42
N THR A 228 -11.33 16.07 -4.79
CA THR A 228 -10.05 15.99 -5.51
C THR A 228 -9.01 15.25 -4.65
N GLN A 229 -8.95 15.56 -3.35
CA GLN A 229 -8.09 14.86 -2.41
C GLN A 229 -8.47 13.38 -2.26
N ILE A 230 -9.77 13.07 -2.13
CA ILE A 230 -10.28 11.69 -2.02
C ILE A 230 -9.91 10.87 -3.25
N SER A 231 -10.16 11.37 -4.46
CA SER A 231 -9.83 10.66 -5.70
C SER A 231 -8.33 10.42 -5.84
N GLY A 232 -7.51 11.43 -5.50
CA GLY A 232 -6.04 11.29 -5.45
C GLY A 232 -5.58 10.21 -4.47
N ALA A 233 -6.08 10.24 -3.21
CA ALA A 233 -5.74 9.26 -2.19
C ALA A 233 -6.18 7.83 -2.58
N THR A 234 -7.38 7.69 -3.15
CA THR A 234 -7.93 6.40 -3.57
C THR A 234 -7.10 5.78 -4.69
N ALA A 235 -6.69 6.57 -5.69
CA ALA A 235 -5.83 6.10 -6.77
C ALA A 235 -4.46 5.66 -6.24
N LEU A 236 -3.84 6.45 -5.36
CA LEU A 236 -2.57 6.09 -4.72
C LEU A 236 -2.67 4.81 -3.87
N PHE A 237 -3.78 4.64 -3.14
CA PHE A 237 -4.04 3.44 -2.35
C PHE A 237 -4.13 2.18 -3.22
N ASN A 238 -4.79 2.28 -4.38
CA ASN A 238 -4.91 1.17 -5.34
C ASN A 238 -3.59 0.88 -6.07
N LEU A 239 -2.72 1.88 -6.22
CA LEU A 239 -1.37 1.70 -6.75
C LEU A 239 -0.44 1.03 -5.73
N ALA A 240 -0.50 1.40 -4.46
CA ALA A 240 0.42 0.96 -3.40
C ALA A 240 0.22 -0.50 -2.93
N THR A 241 0.14 -1.46 -3.85
CA THR A 241 -0.20 -2.87 -3.53
C THR A 241 1.02 -3.80 -3.37
N ASP A 242 2.23 -3.27 -3.51
CA ASP A 242 3.49 -3.94 -3.15
C ASP A 242 4.57 -2.94 -2.74
N GLN A 243 5.73 -3.48 -2.35
CA GLN A 243 6.89 -2.70 -1.91
C GLN A 243 7.38 -1.73 -2.99
N SER A 244 7.47 -2.15 -4.25
CA SER A 244 8.01 -1.32 -5.35
C SER A 244 7.13 -0.08 -5.62
N ARG A 245 5.81 -0.26 -5.58
CA ARG A 245 4.84 0.82 -5.84
C ARG A 245 4.70 1.73 -4.63
N ALA A 246 4.65 1.19 -3.41
CA ALA A 246 4.72 2.01 -2.20
C ALA A 246 6.03 2.82 -2.15
N ARG A 247 7.16 2.22 -2.54
CA ARG A 247 8.45 2.90 -2.67
C ARG A 247 8.43 4.01 -3.71
N SER A 248 7.72 3.82 -4.83
CA SER A 248 7.57 4.84 -5.85
C SER A 248 6.86 6.09 -5.31
N ILE A 249 5.80 5.90 -4.50
CA ILE A 249 5.13 7.01 -3.81
C ILE A 249 6.06 7.71 -2.81
N PHE A 250 6.86 6.94 -2.06
CA PHE A 250 7.86 7.49 -1.15
C PHE A 250 8.90 8.35 -1.89
N ASN A 251 9.46 7.85 -2.98
CA ASN A 251 10.49 8.53 -3.77
C ASN A 251 9.99 9.86 -4.38
N GLU A 252 8.70 9.95 -4.68
CA GLU A 252 8.02 11.18 -5.12
C GLU A 252 7.66 12.13 -3.94
N HIS A 253 8.32 11.98 -2.79
CA HIS A 253 8.08 12.77 -1.58
C HIS A 253 6.64 12.67 -1.06
N GLY A 254 6.01 11.49 -1.22
CA GLY A 254 4.62 11.29 -0.86
C GLY A 254 4.34 11.36 0.64
N VAL A 255 5.28 10.93 1.51
CA VAL A 255 5.07 10.86 2.96
C VAL A 255 4.67 12.23 3.58
N PRO A 256 5.41 13.33 3.37
CA PRO A 256 5.00 14.64 3.89
C PRO A 256 3.62 15.11 3.38
N ILE A 257 3.28 14.83 2.12
CA ILE A 257 2.01 15.23 1.51
C ILE A 257 0.85 14.46 2.16
N VAL A 258 1.01 13.14 2.30
CA VAL A 258 0.04 12.25 2.94
C VAL A 258 -0.18 12.66 4.40
N VAL A 259 0.88 12.97 5.15
CA VAL A 259 0.77 13.43 6.55
C VAL A 259 0.09 14.80 6.64
N HIS A 260 0.37 15.71 5.71
CA HIS A 260 -0.28 17.02 5.65
C HIS A 260 -1.79 16.88 5.46
N ALA A 261 -2.22 16.10 4.46
CA ALA A 261 -3.64 15.83 4.21
C ALA A 261 -4.32 15.15 5.41
N PHE A 262 -3.63 14.21 6.08
CA PHE A 262 -4.16 13.56 7.29
C PHE A 262 -4.43 14.54 8.43
N ARG A 263 -3.57 15.56 8.60
CA ARG A 263 -3.66 16.54 9.69
C ARG A 263 -4.66 17.66 9.43
N ASN A 264 -4.81 18.08 8.18
CA ASN A 264 -5.47 19.35 7.85
C ASN A 264 -6.80 19.18 7.10
N SER A 265 -7.04 18.03 6.45
CA SER A 265 -8.23 17.86 5.61
C SER A 265 -9.51 17.50 6.38
N ALA A 266 -10.64 17.46 5.66
CA ALA A 266 -11.93 17.00 6.19
C ALA A 266 -11.92 15.50 6.53
N ILE A 267 -12.88 15.05 7.35
CA ILE A 267 -12.91 13.68 7.87
C ILE A 267 -12.90 12.60 6.78
N LEU A 268 -13.65 12.79 5.69
CA LEU A 268 -13.68 11.82 4.60
C LEU A 268 -12.32 11.69 3.90
N VAL A 269 -11.60 12.80 3.74
CA VAL A 269 -10.23 12.78 3.21
C VAL A 269 -9.32 12.04 4.18
N ARG A 270 -9.41 12.33 5.49
CA ARG A 270 -8.57 11.66 6.50
C ARG A 270 -8.82 10.15 6.57
N ILE A 271 -10.04 9.68 6.33
CA ILE A 271 -10.37 8.25 6.22
C ILE A 271 -9.53 7.62 5.10
N GLU A 272 -9.62 8.16 3.88
CA GLU A 272 -8.90 7.62 2.73
C GLU A 272 -7.39 7.75 2.87
N VAL A 273 -6.93 8.85 3.46
CA VAL A 273 -5.51 9.06 3.76
C VAL A 273 -5.00 8.09 4.83
N ALA A 274 -5.79 7.78 5.86
CA ALA A 274 -5.43 6.76 6.85
C ALA A 274 -5.31 5.36 6.21
N LYS A 275 -6.23 5.01 5.29
CA LYS A 275 -6.13 3.76 4.50
C LYS A 275 -4.85 3.74 3.66
N LEU A 276 -4.48 4.86 3.04
CA LEU A 276 -3.23 5.00 2.28
C LEU A 276 -1.98 4.86 3.18
N ILE A 277 -1.97 5.48 4.36
CA ILE A 277 -0.88 5.35 5.34
C ILE A 277 -0.71 3.87 5.74
N ALA A 278 -1.81 3.19 6.08
CA ALA A 278 -1.80 1.78 6.44
C ALA A 278 -1.20 0.93 5.31
N ARG A 279 -1.65 1.16 4.07
CA ARG A 279 -1.23 0.41 2.89
C ARG A 279 0.25 0.61 2.56
N MET A 280 0.74 1.85 2.61
CA MET A 280 2.17 2.14 2.38
C MET A 280 3.04 1.53 3.49
N ALA A 281 2.61 1.62 4.75
CA ALA A 281 3.33 1.04 5.88
C ALA A 281 3.34 -0.50 5.86
N GLU A 282 2.28 -1.13 5.36
CA GLU A 282 2.17 -2.58 5.21
C GLU A 282 3.22 -3.15 4.23
N HIS A 283 3.42 -2.45 3.10
CA HIS A 283 4.24 -2.96 2.00
C HIS A 283 5.67 -2.42 1.95
N ASP A 284 5.96 -1.28 2.56
CA ASP A 284 7.28 -0.66 2.48
C ASP A 284 7.79 -0.12 3.84
N HIS A 285 8.85 -0.74 4.35
CA HIS A 285 9.46 -0.37 5.63
C HIS A 285 10.00 1.07 5.67
N VAL A 286 10.47 1.60 4.55
CA VAL A 286 11.00 2.99 4.52
C VAL A 286 9.87 4.00 4.55
N SER A 287 8.75 3.71 3.90
CA SER A 287 7.50 4.47 4.08
C SER A 287 7.04 4.40 5.54
N GLN A 288 7.04 3.21 6.15
CA GLN A 288 6.69 3.00 7.56
C GLN A 288 7.56 3.88 8.49
N GLU A 289 8.88 3.86 8.32
CA GLU A 289 9.81 4.72 9.06
C GLU A 289 9.60 6.21 8.76
N GLY A 290 9.36 6.57 7.50
CA GLY A 290 9.10 7.95 7.08
C GLY A 290 7.90 8.54 7.82
N PHE A 291 6.80 7.80 7.88
CA PHE A 291 5.61 8.19 8.65
C PHE A 291 5.90 8.30 10.15
N ALA A 292 6.69 7.38 10.71
CA ALA A 292 7.10 7.45 12.11
C ALA A 292 7.94 8.72 12.40
N ARG A 293 8.84 9.12 11.49
CA ARG A 293 9.65 10.35 11.60
C ARG A 293 8.80 11.61 11.52
N GLU A 294 7.76 11.62 10.69
CA GLU A 294 6.79 12.72 10.58
C GLU A 294 5.82 12.81 11.77
N ASN A 295 5.97 12.00 12.83
CA ASN A 295 5.12 11.98 14.04
C ASN A 295 3.62 11.73 13.75
N VAL A 296 3.31 10.93 12.72
CA VAL A 296 1.91 10.56 12.46
C VAL A 296 1.33 9.68 13.57
N ILE A 297 2.18 8.89 14.25
CA ILE A 297 1.79 7.97 15.33
C ILE A 297 1.16 8.73 16.50
N GLU A 298 1.76 9.84 16.93
CA GLU A 298 1.22 10.67 18.01
C GLU A 298 -0.12 11.31 17.60
N THR A 299 -0.23 11.72 16.33
CA THR A 299 -1.49 12.26 15.78
C THR A 299 -2.59 11.18 15.80
N LEU A 300 -2.31 9.97 15.32
CA LEU A 300 -3.24 8.83 15.32
C LEU A 300 -3.67 8.45 16.73
N VAL A 301 -2.71 8.32 17.66
CA VAL A 301 -2.98 7.99 19.07
C VAL A 301 -3.87 9.05 19.70
N THR A 302 -3.58 10.33 19.47
CA THR A 302 -4.37 11.43 20.04
C THR A 302 -5.80 11.42 19.51
N LEU A 303 -6.00 11.21 18.21
CA LEU A 303 -7.32 11.16 17.58
C LEU A 303 -8.14 9.97 18.08
N LEU A 304 -7.54 8.77 18.17
CA LEU A 304 -8.19 7.57 18.71
C LEU A 304 -8.48 7.68 20.22
N SER A 305 -7.63 8.41 20.94
CA SER A 305 -7.77 8.63 22.38
C SER A 305 -8.79 9.71 22.71
N SER A 306 -8.98 10.71 21.84
CA SER A 306 -9.91 11.83 22.08
C SER A 306 -11.34 11.35 22.33
N ASP A 307 -11.76 10.25 21.71
CA ASP A 307 -13.09 9.64 21.91
C ASP A 307 -13.26 8.92 23.26
N VAL A 308 -12.14 8.72 23.97
CA VAL A 308 -12.02 7.86 25.15
C VAL A 308 -11.94 8.65 26.45
N PHE A 309 -11.61 9.95 26.38
CA PHE A 309 -11.26 10.77 27.54
C PHE A 309 -12.25 11.90 27.93
N ASP A 310 -13.26 12.25 27.12
CA ASP A 310 -14.29 13.22 27.55
C ASP A 310 -15.66 13.01 26.86
N ASP A 311 -16.73 12.86 27.66
CA ASP A 311 -18.12 12.80 27.16
C ASP A 311 -18.63 14.17 26.63
N ASP A 312 -17.99 15.28 27.03
CA ASP A 312 -18.33 16.65 26.58
C ASP A 312 -17.63 17.01 25.25
N GLU A 313 -16.37 16.59 25.04
CA GLU A 313 -15.65 16.71 23.76
C GLU A 313 -16.18 15.74 22.69
N ARG A 314 -16.75 14.60 23.09
CA ARG A 314 -17.56 13.75 22.19
C ARG A 314 -18.69 14.55 21.55
N GLY A 315 -19.28 15.52 22.25
CA GLY A 315 -20.32 16.42 21.73
C GLY A 315 -19.78 17.46 20.75
N LYS A 316 -18.63 18.07 21.06
CA LYS A 316 -17.98 19.09 20.20
C LYS A 316 -17.34 18.48 18.96
N MET A 317 -16.61 17.38 19.09
CA MET A 317 -16.05 16.61 17.98
C MET A 317 -17.17 16.02 17.13
N ASN A 318 -18.26 15.46 17.70
CA ASN A 318 -19.46 15.11 16.91
C ASN A 318 -20.10 16.32 16.24
N MET A 319 -20.02 17.52 16.80
CA MET A 319 -20.56 18.73 16.21
C MET A 319 -19.68 19.24 15.04
N TYR A 320 -18.34 19.24 15.20
CA TYR A 320 -17.39 19.52 14.12
C TYR A 320 -17.44 18.44 13.02
N PHE A 321 -17.52 17.17 13.41
CA PHE A 321 -17.79 16.05 12.50
C PHE A 321 -19.14 16.21 11.82
N ARG A 322 -20.23 16.55 12.51
CA ARG A 322 -21.53 16.79 11.86
C ARG A 322 -21.52 17.99 10.92
N LYS A 323 -20.75 19.04 11.21
CA LYS A 323 -20.59 20.21 10.33
C LYS A 323 -19.75 19.85 9.10
N SER A 324 -18.67 19.08 9.28
CA SER A 324 -17.82 18.58 8.20
C SER A 324 -18.52 17.50 7.37
N ILE A 325 -19.25 16.57 7.99
CA ILE A 325 -20.06 15.52 7.37
C ILE A 325 -21.32 16.09 6.70
N GLY A 326 -21.94 17.14 7.24
CA GLY A 326 -23.05 17.82 6.57
C GLY A 326 -22.63 18.42 5.24
N SER A 327 -21.41 18.97 5.18
CA SER A 327 -20.77 19.34 3.91
C SER A 327 -20.48 18.08 3.07
N ALA A 328 -19.91 17.03 3.68
CA ALA A 328 -19.42 15.85 2.99
C ALA A 328 -20.49 14.83 2.51
N VAL A 329 -21.71 14.86 3.06
CA VAL A 329 -22.87 14.08 2.57
C VAL A 329 -23.40 14.70 1.27
N GLU A 330 -23.35 16.03 1.13
CA GLU A 330 -23.63 16.69 -0.15
C GLU A 330 -22.56 16.32 -1.19
N ILE A 331 -21.30 16.20 -0.76
CA ILE A 331 -20.17 15.70 -1.55
C ILE A 331 -20.38 14.24 -1.98
N HIS A 332 -20.70 13.33 -1.06
CA HIS A 332 -20.94 11.91 -1.37
C HIS A 332 -22.13 11.72 -2.30
N LYS A 333 -23.19 12.53 -2.14
CA LYS A 333 -24.36 12.55 -3.04
C LYS A 333 -24.02 13.09 -4.43
N GLN A 334 -23.07 14.03 -4.54
CA GLN A 334 -22.50 14.45 -5.82
C GLN A 334 -21.60 13.36 -6.42
N MET A 335 -20.83 12.66 -5.59
CA MET A 335 -19.97 11.54 -5.99
C MET A 335 -20.79 10.37 -6.54
N GLU A 336 -21.86 9.96 -5.86
CA GLU A 336 -22.83 8.98 -6.36
C GLU A 336 -23.44 9.45 -7.69
N ARG A 337 -23.85 10.72 -7.80
CA ARG A 337 -24.37 11.29 -9.08
C ARG A 337 -23.34 11.27 -10.22
N SER A 338 -22.07 11.56 -9.94
CA SER A 338 -20.98 11.51 -10.93
C SER A 338 -20.59 10.09 -11.33
N SER A 339 -20.62 9.14 -10.38
CA SER A 339 -20.41 7.71 -10.66
C SER A 339 -21.56 7.12 -11.49
N ILE A 340 -22.80 7.59 -11.30
CA ILE A 340 -23.97 7.21 -12.09
C ILE A 340 -23.88 7.72 -13.53
N LEU A 341 -23.24 8.87 -13.76
CA LEU A 341 -22.98 9.38 -15.12
C LEU A 341 -21.95 8.54 -15.88
N CYS A 342 -21.00 7.91 -15.18
CA CYS A 342 -20.03 6.98 -15.76
C CYS A 342 -20.59 5.55 -15.95
N SER A 343 -21.73 5.23 -15.33
CA SER A 343 -22.40 3.92 -15.45
C SER A 343 -23.69 4.00 -16.26
N ASN A 344 -23.62 4.46 -17.52
CA ASN A 344 -24.71 4.25 -18.48
C ASN A 344 -24.58 2.91 -19.21
N PHE A 345 -24.67 1.83 -18.45
CA PHE A 345 -25.28 0.57 -18.89
C PHE A 345 -26.06 -0.04 -17.71
N GLY A 346 -27.39 0.14 -17.70
CA GLY A 346 -28.31 -0.69 -16.93
C GLY A 346 -29.10 -0.02 -15.80
N ASN A 347 -30.30 0.45 -16.15
CA ASN A 347 -31.55 0.56 -15.38
C ASN A 347 -31.63 1.26 -13.99
N ARG A 348 -32.53 2.26 -13.97
CA ARG A 348 -32.99 3.06 -12.83
C ARG A 348 -33.84 2.24 -11.84
N LYS A 349 -33.81 2.67 -10.57
CA LYS A 349 -35.03 3.05 -9.82
C LYS A 349 -34.71 4.07 -8.73
N ALA A 350 -35.41 5.20 -8.81
CA ALA A 350 -35.42 6.24 -7.80
C ALA A 350 -36.19 5.79 -6.55
N LEU A 351 -35.79 6.24 -5.36
CA LEU A 351 -36.67 6.28 -4.20
C LEU A 351 -36.46 7.56 -3.38
N SER A 352 -37.60 8.19 -3.13
CA SER A 352 -37.83 9.47 -2.49
C SER A 352 -37.52 9.45 -1.00
N SER A 353 -37.24 10.65 -0.51
CA SER A 353 -36.66 11.05 0.75
C SER A 353 -37.64 11.11 1.92
N SER A 354 -37.32 10.44 3.02
CA SER A 354 -37.72 10.82 4.37
C SER A 354 -36.50 11.41 5.09
N ILE A 355 -36.51 12.73 5.24
CA ILE A 355 -35.42 13.54 5.82
C ILE A 355 -35.65 13.58 7.35
N TRP A 356 -34.69 13.03 8.10
CA TRP A 356 -34.58 12.86 9.58
C TRP A 356 -35.23 11.58 10.16
N PRO A 357 -34.44 10.50 10.42
CA PRO A 357 -33.34 10.43 11.40
C PRO A 357 -31.99 9.90 10.82
N ARG A 358 -31.79 10.05 9.50
CA ARG A 358 -30.66 9.48 8.74
C ARG A 358 -29.29 10.07 9.09
N ASN A 359 -29.20 11.39 9.30
CA ASN A 359 -27.94 12.12 9.50
C ASN A 359 -27.18 11.75 10.79
N LYS A 360 -27.90 11.32 11.85
CA LYS A 360 -27.28 10.90 13.11
C LYS A 360 -26.68 9.50 13.00
N ILE A 361 -27.26 8.64 12.16
CA ILE A 361 -26.79 7.28 11.88
C ILE A 361 -25.58 7.34 10.94
N GLU A 362 -25.63 8.18 9.89
CA GLU A 362 -24.51 8.38 8.96
C GLU A 362 -23.28 8.99 9.64
N SER A 363 -23.46 9.96 10.55
CA SER A 363 -22.33 10.54 11.31
C SER A 363 -21.65 9.52 12.23
N GLY A 364 -22.42 8.65 12.90
CA GLY A 364 -21.84 7.56 13.70
C GLY A 364 -21.07 6.55 12.86
N LYS A 365 -21.56 6.24 11.66
CA LYS A 365 -20.89 5.34 10.70
C LYS A 365 -19.53 5.89 10.25
N HIS A 366 -19.45 7.17 9.89
CA HIS A 366 -18.20 7.78 9.46
C HIS A 366 -17.16 7.89 10.58
N ILE A 367 -17.58 8.12 11.83
CA ILE A 367 -16.68 8.11 12.99
C ILE A 367 -16.11 6.71 13.22
N LEU A 368 -16.96 5.69 13.17
CA LEU A 368 -16.51 4.30 13.27
C LEU A 368 -15.54 3.94 12.14
N GLU A 369 -15.84 4.32 10.91
CA GLU A 369 -14.95 4.09 9.75
C GLU A 369 -13.61 4.83 9.90
N PHE A 370 -13.64 6.07 10.39
CA PHE A 370 -12.43 6.84 10.68
C PHE A 370 -11.57 6.19 11.75
N ASN A 371 -12.16 5.79 12.87
CA ASN A 371 -11.44 5.12 13.94
C ASN A 371 -10.89 3.77 13.48
N THR A 372 -11.66 3.04 12.67
CA THR A 372 -11.21 1.77 12.07
C THR A 372 -10.01 1.99 11.16
N SER A 373 -10.04 3.02 10.31
CA SER A 373 -8.94 3.36 9.41
C SER A 373 -7.70 3.84 10.17
N CYS A 374 -7.87 4.67 11.20
CA CYS A 374 -6.78 5.15 12.05
C CYS A 374 -6.13 4.01 12.85
N SER A 375 -6.93 3.11 13.42
CA SER A 375 -6.40 1.95 14.15
C SER A 375 -5.70 0.96 13.22
N GLY A 376 -6.19 0.78 11.98
CA GLY A 376 -5.51 -0.01 10.94
C GLY A 376 -4.16 0.59 10.55
N ALA A 377 -4.11 1.91 10.34
CA ALA A 377 -2.86 2.63 10.09
C ALA A 377 -1.88 2.50 11.26
N LEU A 378 -2.37 2.65 12.50
CA LEU A 378 -1.55 2.52 13.70
C LEU A 378 -0.98 1.10 13.85
N TRP A 379 -1.78 0.07 13.56
CA TRP A 379 -1.32 -1.31 13.56
C TRP A 379 -0.21 -1.53 12.52
N MET A 380 -0.41 -1.11 11.27
CA MET A 380 0.61 -1.26 10.22
C MET A 380 1.90 -0.50 10.53
N LEU A 381 1.81 0.67 11.16
CA LEU A 381 2.99 1.42 11.61
C LEU A 381 3.73 0.74 12.76
N ALA A 382 3.02 0.01 13.63
CA ALA A 382 3.58 -0.72 14.77
C ALA A 382 4.20 -2.07 14.38
N LYS A 383 3.66 -2.72 13.34
CA LYS A 383 4.03 -4.08 12.93
C LYS A 383 5.54 -4.20 12.68
N GLY A 384 6.20 -5.00 13.51
CA GLY A 384 7.66 -5.23 13.44
C GLY A 384 8.54 -4.00 13.69
N ASN A 385 7.99 -2.86 14.10
CA ASN A 385 8.74 -1.60 14.23
C ASN A 385 8.88 -1.16 15.70
N VAL A 386 10.11 -1.27 16.21
CA VAL A 386 10.43 -0.98 17.62
C VAL A 386 10.21 0.48 17.98
N ASP A 387 10.59 1.41 17.12
CA ASP A 387 10.48 2.85 17.38
C ASP A 387 9.02 3.31 17.36
N SER A 388 8.23 2.79 16.43
CA SER A 388 6.79 3.02 16.40
C SER A 388 6.10 2.53 17.67
N CYS A 389 6.37 1.28 18.09
CA CYS A 389 5.82 0.75 19.33
C CYS A 389 6.26 1.55 20.56
N ARG A 390 7.52 1.98 20.61
CA ARG A 390 8.03 2.86 21.67
C ARG A 390 7.19 4.14 21.76
N LYS A 391 7.01 4.86 20.63
CA LYS A 391 6.19 6.08 20.56
C LYS A 391 4.74 5.86 21.00
N ILE A 392 4.13 4.73 20.65
CA ILE A 392 2.76 4.39 21.09
C ILE A 392 2.70 4.18 22.62
N THR A 393 3.74 3.58 23.20
CA THR A 393 3.78 3.31 24.65
C THR A 393 4.17 4.51 25.50
N GLU A 394 4.93 5.47 24.95
CA GLU A 394 5.31 6.72 25.62
C GLU A 394 4.12 7.69 25.73
N THR A 395 3.18 7.60 24.78
CA THR A 395 1.93 8.37 24.79
C THR A 395 0.85 7.65 25.61
N LYS A 396 -0.33 8.27 25.76
CA LYS A 396 -1.51 7.60 26.36
C LYS A 396 -2.08 6.48 25.47
N GLY A 397 -1.40 6.11 24.38
CA GLY A 397 -1.87 5.17 23.37
C GLY A 397 -2.18 3.79 23.91
N LEU A 398 -1.31 3.22 24.76
CA LEU A 398 -1.54 1.88 25.31
C LEU A 398 -2.85 1.80 26.13
N PHE A 399 -3.16 2.84 26.91
CA PHE A 399 -4.40 2.91 27.68
C PHE A 399 -5.61 3.20 26.80
N GLY A 400 -5.46 4.06 25.78
CA GLY A 400 -6.50 4.32 24.78
C GLY A 400 -6.90 3.06 24.02
N LEU A 401 -5.92 2.27 23.57
CA LEU A 401 -6.13 0.97 22.90
C LEU A 401 -6.89 -0.01 23.80
N ALA A 402 -6.52 -0.12 25.08
CA ALA A 402 -7.22 -1.00 26.02
C ALA A 402 -8.71 -0.61 26.17
N LYS A 403 -9.00 0.68 26.31
CA LYS A 403 -10.39 1.17 26.39
C LYS A 403 -11.18 1.00 25.09
N LEU A 404 -10.55 1.14 23.93
CA LEU A 404 -11.20 0.84 22.64
C LEU A 404 -11.51 -0.65 22.50
N ILE A 405 -10.61 -1.53 22.94
CA ILE A 405 -10.85 -2.98 22.98
C ILE A 405 -12.04 -3.33 23.90
N GLU A 406 -12.22 -2.58 24.98
CA GLU A 406 -13.35 -2.73 25.90
C GLU A 406 -14.69 -2.35 25.28
N LYS A 407 -14.75 -1.18 24.62
CA LYS A 407 -16.00 -0.56 24.17
C LYS A 407 -16.45 -1.00 22.78
N GLU A 408 -15.50 -1.20 21.87
CA GLU A 408 -15.78 -1.40 20.44
C GLU A 408 -15.76 -2.88 20.06
N THR A 409 -16.40 -3.22 18.94
CA THR A 409 -16.47 -4.58 18.40
C THR A 409 -16.15 -4.60 16.90
N GLY A 410 -15.83 -5.78 16.35
CA GLY A 410 -15.53 -5.92 14.92
C GLY A 410 -14.11 -5.48 14.57
N GLU A 411 -13.95 -4.86 13.39
CA GLU A 411 -12.65 -4.54 12.80
C GLU A 411 -11.81 -3.58 13.66
N LEU A 412 -12.44 -2.53 14.23
CA LEU A 412 -11.77 -1.59 15.13
C LEU A 412 -11.15 -2.29 16.34
N GLN A 413 -11.89 -3.22 16.96
CA GLN A 413 -11.39 -4.01 18.09
C GLN A 413 -10.21 -4.89 17.68
N ILE A 414 -10.30 -5.53 16.52
CA ILE A 414 -9.23 -6.38 15.98
C ILE A 414 -7.98 -5.55 15.70
N ASN A 415 -8.09 -4.40 15.04
CA ASN A 415 -6.95 -3.53 14.75
C ASN A 415 -6.25 -3.04 16.03
N CYS A 416 -7.04 -2.65 17.05
CA CYS A 416 -6.49 -2.27 18.35
C CYS A 416 -5.78 -3.44 19.05
N LEU A 417 -6.40 -4.62 19.05
CA LEU A 417 -5.82 -5.84 19.63
C LEU A 417 -4.53 -6.24 18.91
N MET A 418 -4.50 -6.15 17.57
CA MET A 418 -3.32 -6.46 16.79
C MET A 418 -2.20 -5.46 17.08
N THR A 419 -2.50 -4.17 17.23
CA THR A 419 -1.53 -3.16 17.69
C THR A 419 -0.93 -3.53 19.06
N VAL A 420 -1.78 -3.93 20.02
CA VAL A 420 -1.32 -4.41 21.34
C VAL A 420 -0.46 -5.67 21.20
N MET A 421 -0.84 -6.60 20.32
CA MET A 421 -0.10 -7.84 20.07
C MET A 421 1.31 -7.55 19.53
N GLU A 422 1.47 -6.60 18.59
CA GLU A 422 2.78 -6.17 18.09
C GLU A 422 3.63 -5.53 19.21
N ILE A 423 3.04 -4.65 20.02
CA ILE A 423 3.74 -4.01 21.16
C ILE A 423 4.21 -5.07 22.16
N THR A 424 3.36 -6.04 22.50
CA THR A 424 3.72 -7.13 23.42
C THR A 424 4.80 -8.04 22.81
N SER A 425 4.74 -8.30 21.50
CA SER A 425 5.75 -9.10 20.79
C SER A 425 7.13 -8.46 20.89
N ILE A 426 7.23 -7.14 20.68
CA ILE A 426 8.47 -6.41 20.87
C ILE A 426 8.92 -6.42 22.35
N ALA A 427 7.99 -6.32 23.30
CA ALA A 427 8.29 -6.40 24.73
C ALA A 427 8.83 -7.78 25.19
N GLU A 428 8.52 -8.85 24.45
CA GLU A 428 9.09 -10.18 24.71
C GLU A 428 10.61 -10.16 24.58
N TYR A 429 11.15 -9.56 23.51
CA TYR A 429 12.58 -9.56 23.21
C TYR A 429 13.31 -8.28 23.67
N ASN A 430 12.61 -7.16 23.84
CA ASN A 430 13.18 -5.88 24.27
C ASN A 430 12.90 -5.58 25.76
N PRO A 431 13.92 -5.68 26.64
CA PRO A 431 13.77 -5.41 28.08
C PRO A 431 13.41 -3.96 28.42
N GLU A 432 13.76 -2.98 27.58
CA GLU A 432 13.47 -1.56 27.84
C GLU A 432 11.97 -1.30 27.71
N ILE A 433 11.38 -1.68 26.56
CA ILE A 433 9.94 -1.54 26.31
C ILE A 433 9.15 -2.35 27.35
N ARG A 434 9.64 -3.55 27.70
CA ARG A 434 9.03 -4.37 28.75
C ARG A 434 8.93 -3.63 30.09
N ARG A 435 9.99 -2.92 30.49
CA ARG A 435 10.05 -2.20 31.77
C ARG A 435 9.32 -0.86 31.73
N SER A 436 9.30 -0.18 30.59
CA SER A 436 8.64 1.12 30.44
C SER A 436 7.12 0.98 30.25
N ALA A 437 6.69 0.15 29.29
CA ALA A 437 5.29 0.03 28.90
C ALA A 437 4.47 -0.87 29.85
N PHE A 438 5.05 -2.00 30.29
CA PHE A 438 4.35 -3.03 31.06
C PHE A 438 4.80 -3.10 32.53
N LYS A 439 5.13 -1.95 33.13
CA LYS A 439 5.41 -1.88 34.56
C LYS A 439 4.14 -2.27 35.35
N THR A 440 4.24 -3.26 36.22
CA THR A 440 3.13 -3.93 36.93
C THR A 440 2.16 -3.03 37.71
N ASN A 441 2.56 -1.79 38.01
CA ASN A 441 1.76 -0.83 38.75
C ASN A 441 1.11 0.26 37.89
N THR A 442 1.35 0.30 36.57
CA THR A 442 0.78 1.35 35.71
C THR A 442 -0.68 1.02 35.34
N PRO A 443 -1.57 2.03 35.30
CA PRO A 443 -2.95 1.83 34.86
C PRO A 443 -3.07 1.26 33.44
N ALA A 444 -2.16 1.64 32.54
CA ALA A 444 -2.13 1.15 31.16
C ALA A 444 -1.86 -0.36 31.08
N ALA A 445 -0.84 -0.84 31.79
CA ALA A 445 -0.50 -2.26 31.79
C ALA A 445 -1.62 -3.12 32.39
N LYS A 446 -2.24 -2.65 33.48
CA LYS A 446 -3.39 -3.33 34.10
C LYS A 446 -4.60 -3.37 33.17
N ALA A 447 -4.96 -2.24 32.57
CA ALA A 447 -6.07 -2.18 31.62
C ALA A 447 -5.86 -3.14 30.44
N VAL A 448 -4.65 -3.20 29.86
CA VAL A 448 -4.35 -4.17 28.79
C VAL A 448 -4.49 -5.61 29.30
N ALA A 449 -3.90 -5.95 30.44
CA ALA A 449 -3.97 -7.30 30.99
C ALA A 449 -5.42 -7.74 31.26
N ASP A 450 -6.22 -6.87 31.88
CA ASP A 450 -7.64 -7.13 32.18
C ASP A 450 -8.45 -7.37 30.90
N GLN A 451 -8.21 -6.55 29.86
CA GLN A 451 -8.89 -6.71 28.58
C GLN A 451 -8.47 -7.98 27.83
N LEU A 452 -7.18 -8.33 27.86
CA LEU A 452 -6.72 -9.60 27.27
C LEU A 452 -7.36 -10.81 27.99
N LEU A 453 -7.40 -10.81 29.32
CA LEU A 453 -8.05 -11.86 30.11
C LEU A 453 -9.55 -11.95 29.85
N ARG A 454 -10.23 -10.81 29.70
CA ARG A 454 -11.64 -10.75 29.33
C ARG A 454 -11.87 -11.40 27.97
N LEU A 455 -11.07 -11.05 26.96
CA LEU A 455 -11.20 -11.57 25.60
C LEU A 455 -10.93 -13.08 25.50
N VAL A 456 -9.93 -13.62 26.21
CA VAL A 456 -9.69 -15.08 26.24
C VAL A 456 -10.90 -15.84 26.77
N ASN A 457 -11.57 -15.30 27.78
CA ASN A 457 -12.70 -15.95 28.44
C ASN A 457 -14.04 -15.77 27.71
N GLN A 458 -14.28 -14.61 27.11
CA GLN A 458 -15.60 -14.20 26.60
C GLN A 458 -15.74 -14.28 25.08
N SER A 459 -14.64 -14.17 24.32
CA SER A 459 -14.71 -14.20 22.85
C SER A 459 -14.60 -15.63 22.33
N ASP A 460 -15.49 -16.05 21.43
CA ASP A 460 -15.39 -17.33 20.71
C ASP A 460 -14.74 -17.20 19.33
N ASN A 461 -14.47 -15.97 18.88
CA ASN A 461 -13.88 -15.74 17.56
C ASN A 461 -12.37 -16.07 17.56
N PRO A 462 -11.90 -17.03 16.74
CA PRO A 462 -10.48 -17.36 16.64
C PRO A 462 -9.58 -16.16 16.26
N LEU A 463 -10.10 -15.22 15.45
CA LEU A 463 -9.38 -14.00 15.05
C LEU A 463 -9.07 -13.08 16.22
N ILE A 464 -9.82 -13.19 17.32
CA ILE A 464 -9.59 -12.42 18.55
C ILE A 464 -8.83 -13.28 19.56
N LYS A 465 -9.26 -14.53 19.77
CA LYS A 465 -8.64 -15.44 20.75
C LYS A 465 -7.15 -15.67 20.46
N ILE A 466 -6.77 -15.95 19.21
CA ILE A 466 -5.37 -16.28 18.86
C ILE A 466 -4.43 -15.12 19.17
N PRO A 467 -4.65 -13.88 18.65
CA PRO A 467 -3.80 -12.74 19.00
C PRO A 467 -3.80 -12.43 20.50
N THR A 468 -4.95 -12.61 21.18
CA THR A 468 -5.06 -12.37 22.62
C THR A 468 -4.18 -13.34 23.43
N ILE A 469 -4.30 -14.65 23.16
CA ILE A 469 -3.49 -15.69 23.81
C ILE A 469 -2.01 -15.45 23.54
N ARG A 470 -1.67 -15.12 22.29
CA ARG A 470 -0.30 -14.81 21.89
C ARG A 470 0.26 -13.60 22.64
N ALA A 471 -0.52 -12.52 22.75
CA ALA A 471 -0.14 -11.32 23.50
C ALA A 471 0.08 -11.62 25.00
N ILE A 472 -0.77 -12.44 25.62
CA ILE A 472 -0.57 -12.90 27.01
C ILE A 472 0.74 -13.70 27.12
N GLY A 473 1.01 -14.60 26.17
CA GLY A 473 2.26 -15.35 26.11
C GLY A 473 3.50 -14.46 26.00
N HIS A 474 3.46 -13.41 25.18
CA HIS A 474 4.55 -12.42 25.08
C HIS A 474 4.84 -11.72 26.41
N LEU A 475 3.78 -11.50 27.21
CA LEU A 475 3.84 -10.87 28.53
C LEU A 475 4.19 -11.85 29.66
N ALA A 476 4.48 -13.12 29.38
CA ALA A 476 4.74 -14.14 30.41
C ALA A 476 5.83 -13.74 31.43
N ARG A 477 6.85 -12.98 31.01
CA ARG A 477 7.92 -12.50 31.89
C ARG A 477 7.62 -11.18 32.61
N THR A 478 6.47 -10.55 32.33
CA THR A 478 6.07 -9.27 32.95
C THR A 478 5.12 -9.41 34.12
N PHE A 479 4.32 -10.48 34.14
CA PHE A 479 3.32 -10.64 35.18
C PHE A 479 3.98 -10.88 36.55
N PRO A 480 3.49 -10.21 37.61
CA PRO A 480 4.00 -10.42 38.96
C PRO A 480 3.49 -11.75 39.53
N ALA A 481 4.22 -12.29 40.52
CA ALA A 481 3.88 -13.55 41.20
C ALA A 481 2.42 -13.63 41.67
N ARG A 482 1.83 -12.49 42.07
CA ARG A 482 0.46 -12.41 42.58
C ARG A 482 -0.63 -12.63 41.51
N GLN A 483 -0.27 -12.67 40.22
CA GLN A 483 -1.22 -12.80 39.11
C GLN A 483 -1.19 -14.20 38.46
N THR A 484 -1.21 -15.27 39.28
CA THR A 484 -1.32 -16.66 38.80
C THR A 484 -2.65 -16.97 38.11
N HIS A 485 -3.69 -16.15 38.31
CA HIS A 485 -5.00 -16.29 37.69
C HIS A 485 -4.97 -16.21 36.14
N ILE A 486 -3.88 -15.74 35.55
CA ILE A 486 -3.68 -15.67 34.09
C ILE A 486 -3.55 -17.07 33.45
N ILE A 487 -3.07 -18.05 34.22
CA ILE A 487 -2.83 -19.41 33.74
C ILE A 487 -4.14 -20.17 33.51
N SER A 488 -5.12 -20.02 34.40
CA SER A 488 -6.38 -20.77 34.35
C SER A 488 -7.16 -20.59 33.03
N PRO A 489 -7.38 -19.35 32.54
CA PRO A 489 -7.99 -19.13 31.23
C PRO A 489 -7.26 -19.80 30.07
N LEU A 490 -5.92 -19.81 30.09
CA LEU A 490 -5.09 -20.44 29.06
C LEU A 490 -5.22 -21.96 29.08
N VAL A 491 -5.12 -22.59 30.26
CA VAL A 491 -5.32 -24.05 30.42
C VAL A 491 -6.69 -24.48 29.88
N LYS A 492 -7.74 -23.70 30.13
CA LYS A 492 -9.07 -23.95 29.57
C LYS A 492 -9.09 -23.93 28.03
N GLN A 493 -8.29 -23.08 27.39
CA GLN A 493 -8.22 -23.03 25.91
C GLN A 493 -7.50 -24.23 25.28
N LEU A 494 -6.79 -25.07 26.05
CA LEU A 494 -6.17 -26.30 25.53
C LEU A 494 -7.19 -27.30 25.00
N GLY A 495 -8.41 -27.30 25.57
CA GLY A 495 -9.53 -28.12 25.13
C GLY A 495 -10.43 -27.48 24.08
N HIS A 496 -10.02 -26.35 23.48
CA HIS A 496 -10.86 -25.63 22.54
C HIS A 496 -11.08 -26.42 21.23
N GLY A 497 -12.28 -26.34 20.64
CA GLY A 497 -12.63 -27.09 19.43
C GLY A 497 -11.83 -26.70 18.18
N ASN A 498 -11.25 -25.50 18.16
CA ASN A 498 -10.32 -25.05 17.13
C ASN A 498 -8.86 -25.42 17.51
N PRO A 499 -8.16 -26.23 16.70
CA PRO A 499 -6.81 -26.70 17.02
C PRO A 499 -5.76 -25.58 17.03
N ASP A 500 -5.95 -24.49 16.28
CA ASP A 500 -5.01 -23.37 16.26
C ASP A 500 -5.07 -22.57 17.56
N VAL A 501 -6.26 -22.39 18.12
CA VAL A 501 -6.47 -21.77 19.45
C VAL A 501 -5.78 -22.59 20.53
N ALA A 502 -5.98 -23.92 20.52
CA ALA A 502 -5.33 -24.81 21.46
C ALA A 502 -3.80 -24.76 21.32
N THR A 503 -3.29 -24.78 20.08
CA THR A 503 -1.85 -24.71 19.76
C THR A 503 -1.23 -23.44 20.31
N GLU A 504 -1.85 -22.28 20.07
CA GLU A 504 -1.35 -21.01 20.58
C GLU A 504 -1.42 -20.93 22.12
N SER A 505 -2.41 -21.57 22.74
CA SER A 505 -2.46 -21.67 24.20
C SER A 505 -1.30 -22.49 24.79
N VAL A 506 -0.96 -23.62 24.17
CA VAL A 506 0.24 -24.40 24.56
C VAL A 506 1.50 -23.56 24.42
N ILE A 507 1.64 -22.82 23.31
CA ILE A 507 2.80 -21.94 23.09
C ILE A 507 2.88 -20.88 24.19
N ALA A 508 1.77 -20.23 24.52
CA ALA A 508 1.73 -19.22 25.57
C ALA A 508 2.12 -19.82 26.94
N LEU A 509 1.53 -20.96 27.33
CA LEU A 509 1.88 -21.67 28.58
C LEU A 509 3.35 -22.12 28.61
N GLY A 510 3.92 -22.50 27.45
CA GLY A 510 5.34 -22.78 27.31
C GLY A 510 6.22 -21.60 27.71
N LYS A 511 5.80 -20.36 27.41
CA LYS A 511 6.53 -19.14 27.82
C LYS A 511 6.41 -18.83 29.32
N PHE A 512 5.35 -19.28 29.98
CA PHE A 512 5.22 -19.16 31.45
C PHE A 512 6.08 -20.19 32.20
N THR A 513 6.30 -21.35 31.60
CA THR A 513 7.04 -22.47 32.20
C THR A 513 8.50 -22.53 31.77
N CYS A 514 8.92 -21.67 30.85
CA CYS A 514 10.28 -21.71 30.32
C CYS A 514 11.34 -21.41 31.40
N PRO A 515 12.57 -21.93 31.24
CA PRO A 515 13.65 -21.70 32.20
C PRO A 515 13.99 -20.22 32.41
N GLU A 516 13.76 -19.36 31.42
CA GLU A 516 14.01 -17.92 31.50
C GLU A 516 13.00 -17.17 32.39
N ASN A 517 11.87 -17.79 32.72
CA ASN A 517 10.85 -17.17 33.56
C ASN A 517 11.16 -17.40 35.04
N TYR A 518 11.24 -16.32 35.82
CA TYR A 518 11.53 -16.36 37.25
C TYR A 518 10.42 -17.07 38.07
N LEU A 519 9.19 -17.10 37.56
CA LEU A 519 8.02 -17.75 38.19
C LEU A 519 7.70 -19.14 37.61
N ARG A 520 8.60 -19.70 36.81
CA ARG A 520 8.39 -20.99 36.11
C ARG A 520 7.87 -22.11 37.02
N ALA A 521 8.36 -22.20 38.27
CA ALA A 521 7.95 -23.23 39.21
C ALA A 521 6.51 -23.02 39.73
N GLU A 522 6.14 -21.78 40.06
CA GLU A 522 4.79 -21.44 40.53
C GLU A 522 3.74 -21.59 39.42
N HIS A 523 4.08 -21.15 38.20
CA HIS A 523 3.24 -21.34 37.03
C HIS A 523 3.10 -22.82 36.66
N SER A 524 4.20 -23.59 36.68
CA SER A 524 4.15 -25.02 36.40
C SER A 524 3.26 -25.75 37.39
N LYS A 525 3.38 -25.45 38.69
CA LYS A 525 2.51 -26.02 39.72
C LYS A 525 1.04 -25.68 39.47
N THR A 526 0.74 -24.42 39.14
CA THR A 526 -0.63 -23.97 38.85
C THR A 526 -1.23 -24.70 37.63
N ILE A 527 -0.44 -24.94 36.58
CA ILE A 527 -0.90 -25.68 35.38
C ILE A 527 -1.24 -27.12 35.73
N VAL A 528 -0.41 -27.75 36.56
CA VAL A 528 -0.63 -29.10 37.07
C VAL A 528 -1.91 -29.12 37.91
N ASP A 529 -2.04 -28.26 38.91
CA ASP A 529 -3.20 -28.24 39.82
C ASP A 529 -4.56 -28.11 39.10
N ILE A 530 -4.61 -27.51 37.90
CA ILE A 530 -5.84 -27.34 37.07
C ILE A 530 -5.99 -28.48 36.02
N GLU A 531 -5.39 -29.65 36.27
CA GLU A 531 -5.43 -30.83 35.38
C GLU A 531 -4.88 -30.57 33.96
N GLY A 532 -4.01 -29.57 33.80
CA GLY A 532 -3.47 -29.17 32.50
C GLY A 532 -2.70 -30.29 31.79
N ILE A 533 -2.06 -31.20 32.54
CA ILE A 533 -1.30 -32.33 31.98
C ILE A 533 -2.17 -33.18 31.05
N GLN A 534 -3.41 -33.51 31.48
CA GLN A 534 -4.29 -34.37 30.69
C GLN A 534 -4.71 -33.70 29.37
N LEU A 535 -4.95 -32.39 29.40
CA LEU A 535 -5.30 -31.61 28.21
C LEU A 535 -4.12 -31.52 27.24
N VAL A 536 -2.90 -31.24 27.72
CA VAL A 536 -1.70 -31.21 26.88
C VAL A 536 -1.39 -32.60 26.28
N MET A 537 -1.59 -33.67 27.04
CA MET A 537 -1.42 -35.05 26.55
C MET A 537 -2.36 -35.40 25.40
N LYS A 538 -3.61 -34.91 25.41
CA LYS A 538 -4.55 -35.09 24.29
C LYS A 538 -4.04 -34.43 23.01
N MET A 539 -3.30 -33.33 23.13
CA MET A 539 -2.75 -32.59 21.98
C MET A 539 -1.57 -33.30 21.29
N LEU A 540 -0.95 -34.31 21.92
CA LEU A 540 0.06 -35.16 21.27
C LEU A 540 -0.51 -35.97 20.09
N ARG A 541 -1.83 -36.06 19.96
CA ARG A 541 -2.52 -36.67 18.82
C ARG A 541 -2.91 -35.66 17.73
N GLY A 542 -2.63 -34.37 17.94
CA GLY A 542 -3.01 -33.26 17.07
C GLY A 542 -2.09 -33.05 15.85
N ASN A 543 -2.01 -31.82 15.35
CA ASN A 543 -1.11 -31.45 14.25
C ASN A 543 0.37 -31.41 14.70
N GLU A 544 1.31 -31.44 13.76
CA GLU A 544 2.75 -31.50 14.09
C GLU A 544 3.22 -30.32 14.96
N ARG A 545 2.73 -29.12 14.67
CA ARG A 545 3.03 -27.91 15.45
C ARG A 545 2.55 -28.01 16.90
N ALA A 546 1.32 -28.49 17.14
CA ALA A 546 0.78 -28.73 18.47
C ALA A 546 1.57 -29.80 19.20
N LYS A 547 1.94 -30.91 18.51
CA LYS A 547 2.76 -31.97 19.11
C LYS A 547 4.10 -31.43 19.58
N TYR A 548 4.80 -30.67 18.74
CA TYR A 548 6.08 -30.06 19.08
C TYR A 548 5.97 -29.21 20.35
N HIS A 549 5.04 -28.25 20.39
CA HIS A 549 4.91 -27.36 21.54
C HIS A 549 4.35 -28.07 22.79
N ALA A 550 3.49 -29.09 22.61
CA ALA A 550 2.98 -29.89 23.72
C ALA A 550 4.10 -30.69 24.39
N LEU A 551 5.01 -31.28 23.60
CA LEU A 551 6.19 -31.97 24.12
C LEU A 551 7.11 -31.02 24.89
N VAL A 552 7.37 -29.83 24.35
CA VAL A 552 8.17 -28.79 25.04
C VAL A 552 7.54 -28.43 26.39
N LEU A 553 6.24 -28.15 26.42
CA LEU A 553 5.53 -27.80 27.65
C LEU A 553 5.56 -28.95 28.67
N LEU A 554 5.32 -30.19 28.24
CA LEU A 554 5.39 -31.36 29.12
C LEU A 554 6.79 -31.56 29.73
N CYS A 555 7.84 -31.32 28.96
CA CYS A 555 9.21 -31.39 29.47
C CYS A 555 9.45 -30.31 30.55
N TYR A 556 9.04 -29.07 30.31
CA TYR A 556 9.17 -28.00 31.32
C TYR A 556 8.35 -28.28 32.58
N LEU A 557 7.11 -28.77 32.44
CA LEU A 557 6.27 -29.16 33.57
C LEU A 557 6.92 -30.30 34.39
N ALA A 558 7.49 -31.30 33.72
CA ALA A 558 8.21 -32.38 34.38
C ALA A 558 9.44 -31.87 35.16
N MET A 559 10.22 -30.97 34.56
CA MET A 559 11.42 -30.40 35.19
C MET A 559 11.11 -29.50 36.40
N HIS A 560 9.96 -28.82 36.40
CA HIS A 560 9.65 -27.80 37.41
C HIS A 560 8.59 -28.24 38.43
N ALA A 561 7.75 -29.22 38.12
CA ALA A 561 6.64 -29.68 38.97
C ALA A 561 6.57 -31.21 39.14
N GLY A 562 7.56 -31.98 38.67
CA GLY A 562 7.54 -33.45 38.59
C GLY A 562 7.24 -34.26 39.86
N LYS A 563 7.14 -33.63 41.04
CA LYS A 563 6.81 -34.28 42.33
C LYS A 563 5.31 -34.52 42.55
N SER A 564 4.42 -34.02 41.69
CA SER A 564 2.97 -34.15 41.92
C SER A 564 2.42 -35.52 41.47
N GLU A 565 1.50 -36.10 42.25
CA GLU A 565 0.85 -37.39 41.96
C GLU A 565 0.15 -37.45 40.57
N GLN A 566 -0.25 -36.29 40.03
CA GLN A 566 -0.88 -36.20 38.72
C GLN A 566 0.01 -36.67 37.56
N PHE A 567 1.34 -36.63 37.71
CA PHE A 567 2.26 -37.14 36.68
C PHE A 567 2.16 -38.67 36.52
N GLN A 568 1.94 -39.38 37.63
CA GLN A 568 1.73 -40.82 37.63
C GLN A 568 0.35 -41.18 37.03
N GLN A 569 -0.69 -40.42 37.40
CA GLN A 569 -2.04 -40.61 36.87
C GLN A 569 -2.13 -40.37 35.34
N ALA A 570 -1.39 -39.40 34.82
CA ALA A 570 -1.37 -39.08 33.39
C ALA A 570 -0.48 -40.00 32.54
N ARG A 571 0.20 -40.99 33.15
CA ARG A 571 1.19 -41.87 32.48
C ARG A 571 2.24 -41.09 31.66
N LEU A 572 2.66 -39.93 32.18
CA LEU A 572 3.52 -39.01 31.42
C LEU A 572 4.88 -39.63 31.10
N LEU A 573 5.47 -40.36 32.04
CA LEU A 573 6.77 -41.02 31.86
C LEU A 573 6.76 -41.94 30.64
N THR A 574 5.74 -42.80 30.52
CA THR A 574 5.59 -43.73 29.39
C THR A 574 5.39 -43.00 28.06
N ALA A 575 4.69 -41.87 28.08
CA ALA A 575 4.48 -41.05 26.89
C ALA A 575 5.77 -40.34 26.44
N LEU A 576 6.58 -39.84 27.38
CA LEU A 576 7.86 -39.19 27.08
C LEU A 576 8.92 -40.21 26.64
N GLU A 577 9.00 -41.39 27.24
CA GLU A 577 9.90 -42.48 26.80
C GLU A 577 9.54 -43.00 25.40
N GLY A 578 8.24 -43.11 25.09
CA GLY A 578 7.77 -43.43 23.74
C GLY A 578 8.03 -42.31 22.72
N ALA A 579 7.96 -41.05 23.17
CA ALA A 579 8.28 -39.89 22.37
C ALA A 579 9.79 -39.74 22.13
N GLU A 580 10.65 -40.12 23.07
CA GLU A 580 12.11 -39.98 22.95
C GLU A 580 12.66 -40.60 21.65
N LYS A 581 12.11 -41.76 21.23
CA LYS A 581 12.50 -42.44 19.99
C LYS A 581 11.93 -41.79 18.72
N SER A 582 10.68 -41.32 18.76
CA SER A 582 10.02 -40.72 17.59
C SER A 582 10.42 -39.25 17.38
N VAL A 583 10.57 -38.50 18.47
CA VAL A 583 11.01 -37.10 18.51
C VAL A 583 12.48 -36.98 18.13
N ALA A 584 13.35 -37.94 18.48
CA ALA A 584 14.75 -37.90 18.04
C ALA A 584 14.91 -37.94 16.51
N TYR A 585 13.94 -38.51 15.78
CA TYR A 585 13.92 -38.52 14.32
C TYR A 585 13.31 -37.24 13.73
N GLN A 586 12.27 -36.69 14.36
CA GLN A 586 11.53 -35.53 13.83
C GLN A 586 12.06 -34.17 14.32
N TYR A 587 12.55 -34.08 15.57
CA TYR A 587 13.00 -32.85 16.23
C TYR A 587 14.28 -33.10 17.05
N PRO A 588 15.46 -33.09 16.40
CA PRO A 588 16.73 -33.40 17.07
C PRO A 588 17.04 -32.49 18.26
N GLU A 589 16.62 -31.22 18.18
CA GLU A 589 16.83 -30.19 19.21
C GLU A 589 16.12 -30.51 20.53
N LEU A 590 14.99 -31.23 20.48
CA LEU A 590 14.22 -31.60 21.68
C LEU A 590 14.79 -32.82 22.40
N LYS A 591 15.71 -33.59 21.77
CA LYS A 591 16.25 -34.83 22.34
C LYS A 591 16.87 -34.60 23.72
N ALA A 592 17.67 -33.55 23.87
CA ALA A 592 18.29 -33.20 25.13
C ALA A 592 17.26 -32.80 26.20
N LEU A 593 16.23 -32.04 25.80
CA LEU A 593 15.17 -31.60 26.71
C LEU A 593 14.31 -32.77 27.21
N VAL A 594 13.96 -33.70 26.32
CA VAL A 594 13.19 -34.91 26.67
C VAL A 594 13.99 -35.80 27.61
N ALA A 595 15.28 -36.03 27.32
CA ALA A 595 16.15 -36.85 28.19
C ALA A 595 16.27 -36.25 29.60
N GLN A 596 16.41 -34.92 29.71
CA GLN A 596 16.42 -34.24 31.01
C GLN A 596 15.10 -34.37 31.77
N ALA A 597 13.97 -34.24 31.08
CA ALA A 597 12.65 -34.40 31.68
C ALA A 597 12.40 -35.84 32.18
N VAL A 598 12.77 -36.84 31.37
CA VAL A 598 12.67 -38.27 31.74
C VAL A 598 13.53 -38.56 32.97
N HIS A 599 14.78 -38.07 33.01
CA HIS A 599 15.66 -38.24 34.17
C HIS A 599 15.06 -37.62 35.45
N GLN A 600 14.50 -36.41 35.38
CA GLN A 600 13.87 -35.76 36.53
C GLN A 600 12.64 -36.53 37.05
N LEU A 601 11.82 -37.08 36.15
CA LEU A 601 10.66 -37.88 36.55
C LEU A 601 11.08 -39.20 37.22
N HIS A 602 12.14 -39.86 36.73
CA HIS A 602 12.71 -41.05 37.39
C HIS A 602 13.22 -40.71 38.80
N MET A 603 13.91 -39.57 38.96
CA MET A 603 14.40 -39.11 40.27
C MET A 603 13.30 -38.73 41.26
N CYS A 604 12.07 -38.48 40.81
CA CYS A 604 10.92 -38.14 41.66
C CYS A 604 9.98 -39.34 41.90
N ALA A 605 10.17 -40.45 41.19
CA ALA A 605 9.39 -41.69 41.35
C ALA A 605 9.96 -42.61 42.45
N TYR A 606 11.20 -42.35 42.89
CA TYR A 606 11.86 -42.92 44.06
C TYR A 606 11.89 -41.88 45.19
#